data_AF-A0A0K0D079-F1
#
_entry.id   AF-A0A0K0D079-F1
#
_cell.length_a   1.000
_cell.length_b   1.000
_cell.length_c   1.000
_cell.angle_alpha   90.00
_cell.angle_beta   90.00
_cell.angle_gamma   90.00
#
_symmetry.space_group_name_H-M   'P 1'
#
loop_
_entity.id
_entity.type
_entity.pdbx_description
1 polymer ?
#
loop_
_entity_poly.entity_id
_entity_poly.type
_entity_poly.pdbx_seq_one_letter_code
_entity_poly.pdbx_strand_id
1 'polypeptide(L)'
;MVNADLLKKHAGQYKMTRDTAGEYHKQLFTLHPELAKYYDAEDIDPDSVLKVCNADDMRYLAYSSAIQAQKFIMLGQQELQCFFRLPTVVNDERSWRSALSDFKETFGENNNMPMKEFNKVYDAFFAAMQKHAGGVTAEQKKEWMALFDKAYEDMKKWGWY
;
A
#
# COMPACT_ATOMS: atom_id res chain seq x y z
N MET A 1 3.87 -3.16 -23.52
CA MET A 1 3.78 -4.40 -22.71
C MET A 1 4.65 -4.19 -21.49
N VAL A 2 4.13 -4.44 -20.29
CA VAL A 2 4.85 -4.22 -19.02
C VAL A 2 5.91 -5.31 -18.82
N ASN A 3 7.11 -4.94 -18.37
CA ASN A 3 8.17 -5.89 -18.02
C ASN A 3 7.90 -6.52 -16.64
N ALA A 4 7.03 -7.53 -16.63
CA ALA A 4 6.61 -8.23 -15.41
C ALA A 4 7.78 -8.82 -14.60
N ASP A 5 8.80 -9.36 -15.24
CA ASP A 5 9.90 -10.03 -14.55
C ASP A 5 10.83 -9.05 -13.82
N LEU A 6 11.05 -7.87 -14.41
CA LEU A 6 11.73 -6.76 -13.72
C LEU A 6 10.98 -6.39 -12.42
N LEU A 7 9.66 -6.25 -12.51
CA LEU A 7 8.83 -5.83 -11.38
C LEU A 7 8.71 -6.91 -10.31
N LYS A 8 8.57 -8.19 -10.69
CA LYS A 8 8.61 -9.33 -9.75
C LYS A 8 9.92 -9.34 -8.97
N LYS A 9 11.06 -9.18 -9.66
CA LYS A 9 12.38 -9.15 -9.02
C LYS A 9 12.48 -7.98 -8.04
N HIS A 10 12.01 -6.80 -8.44
CA HIS A 10 12.02 -5.61 -7.59
C HIS A 10 11.10 -5.77 -6.37
N ALA A 11 9.87 -6.26 -6.54
CA ALA A 11 8.96 -6.58 -5.45
C ALA A 11 9.57 -7.57 -4.45
N GLY A 12 10.27 -8.60 -4.95
CA GLY A 12 10.96 -9.59 -4.11
C GLY A 12 12.12 -9.03 -3.27
N GLN A 13 12.60 -7.80 -3.54
CA GLN A 13 13.59 -7.13 -2.71
C GLN A 13 12.97 -6.49 -1.46
N TYR A 14 11.66 -6.23 -1.49
CA TYR A 14 10.92 -5.70 -0.36
C TYR A 14 10.66 -6.80 0.68
N LYS A 15 11.45 -6.83 1.75
CA LYS A 15 11.25 -7.80 2.84
C LYS A 15 10.08 -7.35 3.71
N MET A 16 8.97 -8.09 3.65
CA MET A 16 7.80 -7.85 4.49
C MET A 16 8.09 -8.25 5.95
N THR A 17 8.28 -7.27 6.82
CA THR A 17 8.41 -7.42 8.27
C THR A 17 7.39 -6.51 8.96
N ARG A 18 7.27 -6.59 10.29
CA ARG A 18 6.38 -5.69 11.05
C ARG A 18 6.72 -4.22 10.78
N ASP A 19 8.01 -3.88 10.77
CA ASP A 19 8.46 -2.50 10.60
C ASP A 19 8.22 -1.99 9.16
N THR A 20 8.44 -2.82 8.15
CA THR A 20 8.24 -2.40 6.75
C THR A 20 6.77 -2.37 6.35
N ALA A 21 5.94 -3.27 6.88
CA ALA A 21 4.52 -3.33 6.55
C ALA A 21 3.78 -2.01 6.82
N GLY A 22 4.02 -1.37 7.97
CA GLY A 22 3.38 -0.08 8.27
C GLY A 22 4.07 1.14 7.66
N GLU A 23 5.25 0.99 7.03
CA GLU A 23 5.92 2.12 6.35
C GLU A 23 5.01 2.68 5.25
N TYR A 24 4.26 1.83 4.56
CA TYR A 24 3.32 2.27 3.54
C TYR A 24 2.33 3.32 4.07
N HIS A 25 1.71 3.09 5.23
CA HIS A 25 0.75 4.02 5.84
C HIS A 25 1.41 5.30 6.34
N LYS A 26 2.62 5.19 6.90
CA LYS A 26 3.43 6.38 7.23
C LYS A 26 3.64 7.25 5.99
N GLN A 27 4.05 6.66 4.86
CA GLN A 27 4.25 7.40 3.61
C GLN A 27 2.92 7.95 3.06
N LEU A 28 1.85 7.17 3.13
CA LEU A 28 0.52 7.57 2.67
C LEU A 28 0.03 8.82 3.40
N PHE A 29 0.07 8.84 4.73
CA PHE A 29 -0.41 9.97 5.52
C PHE A 29 0.55 11.16 5.48
N THR A 30 1.83 10.94 5.16
CA THR A 30 2.80 12.02 4.94
C THR A 30 2.56 12.73 3.60
N LEU A 31 2.33 11.96 2.53
CA LEU A 31 2.21 12.49 1.16
C LEU A 31 0.79 12.93 0.81
N HIS A 32 -0.20 12.24 1.36
CA HIS A 32 -1.63 12.43 1.09
C HIS A 32 -2.42 12.42 2.41
N PRO A 33 -2.23 13.43 3.28
CA PRO A 33 -2.86 13.49 4.60
C PRO A 33 -4.39 13.45 4.55
N GLU A 34 -5.00 13.89 3.45
CA GLU A 34 -6.46 13.84 3.25
C GLU A 34 -7.03 12.41 3.13
N LEU A 35 -6.17 11.41 2.90
CA LEU A 35 -6.56 10.00 2.86
C LEU A 35 -6.62 9.35 4.23
N ALA A 36 -6.05 9.99 5.27
CA ALA A 36 -6.05 9.47 6.64
C ALA A 36 -7.47 9.22 7.19
N LYS A 37 -8.46 9.99 6.73
CA LYS A 37 -9.88 9.81 7.08
C LYS A 37 -10.49 8.47 6.71
N TYR A 38 -9.93 7.78 5.71
CA TYR A 38 -10.40 6.44 5.31
C TYR A 38 -9.87 5.35 6.24
N TYR A 39 -8.99 5.72 7.17
CA TYR A 39 -8.29 4.82 8.07
C TYR A 39 -8.49 5.17 9.56
N ASP A 40 -9.40 6.10 9.88
CA ASP A 40 -9.56 6.71 11.21
C ASP A 40 -8.23 7.23 11.77
N ALA A 41 -7.49 7.95 10.93
CA ALA A 41 -6.10 8.33 11.16
C ALA A 41 -5.86 9.85 11.12
N GLU A 42 -6.91 10.68 11.13
CA GLU A 42 -6.82 12.13 10.93
C GLU A 42 -5.94 12.85 11.97
N ASP A 43 -5.94 12.37 13.21
CA ASP A 43 -5.20 12.94 14.33
C ASP A 43 -3.86 12.22 14.60
N ILE A 44 -3.48 11.27 13.73
CA ILE A 44 -2.26 10.48 13.90
C ILE A 44 -1.09 11.21 13.24
N ASP A 45 -0.04 11.46 14.01
CA ASP A 45 1.26 11.84 13.45
C ASP A 45 1.80 10.66 12.61
N PRO A 46 2.07 10.82 11.30
CA PRO A 46 2.59 9.75 10.45
C PRO A 46 3.84 9.06 10.99
N ASP A 47 4.70 9.77 11.73
CA ASP A 47 5.90 9.20 12.36
C ASP A 47 5.57 8.31 13.57
N SER A 48 4.36 8.43 14.12
CA SER A 48 3.85 7.66 15.24
C SER A 48 3.07 6.40 14.84
N VAL A 49 2.73 6.23 13.55
CA VAL A 49 1.94 5.11 13.01
C VAL A 49 2.44 3.73 13.45
N LEU A 50 3.77 3.59 13.61
CA LEU A 50 4.43 2.35 14.04
C LEU A 50 4.93 2.37 15.49
N LYS A 51 4.72 3.48 16.21
CA LYS A 51 5.28 3.67 17.54
C LYS A 51 4.45 2.90 18.57
N VAL A 52 5.11 1.98 19.27
CA VAL A 52 4.59 1.37 20.49
C VAL A 52 5.23 2.10 21.67
N CYS A 53 4.43 2.76 22.52
CA CYS A 53 4.95 3.37 23.74
C CYS A 53 5.31 2.28 24.76
N ASN A 54 6.47 2.42 25.44
CA ASN A 54 6.89 1.50 26.49
C ASN A 54 6.04 1.70 27.76
N ALA A 55 5.80 0.61 28.49
CA ALA A 55 4.89 0.53 29.63
C ALA A 55 5.24 1.43 30.83
N ASP A 56 6.43 2.03 30.84
CA ASP A 56 6.87 2.96 31.89
C ASP A 56 6.15 4.31 31.80
N ASP A 57 5.60 4.67 30.63
CA ASP A 57 4.74 5.83 30.41
C ASP A 57 3.27 5.38 30.22
N MET A 58 2.44 5.59 31.25
CA MET A 58 0.96 5.47 31.23
C MET A 58 0.37 4.26 30.46
N ARG A 59 0.12 3.17 31.18
CA ARG A 59 -0.43 1.88 30.74
C ARG A 59 -1.58 1.93 29.71
N TYR A 60 -2.46 2.94 29.75
CA TYR A 60 -3.60 3.08 28.83
C TYR A 60 -3.18 3.62 27.45
N LEU A 61 -2.25 4.58 27.42
CA LEU A 61 -1.70 5.15 26.18
C LEU A 61 -0.83 4.13 25.45
N ALA A 62 -0.04 3.35 26.20
CA ALA A 62 0.76 2.25 25.64
C ALA A 62 -0.11 1.21 24.93
N TYR A 63 -1.23 0.79 25.55
CA TYR A 63 -2.14 -0.19 24.96
C TYR A 63 -2.81 0.34 23.67
N SER A 64 -3.28 1.58 23.69
CA SER A 64 -3.86 2.22 22.50
C SER A 64 -2.86 2.33 21.34
N SER A 65 -1.62 2.74 21.63
CA SER A 65 -0.56 2.84 20.61
C SER A 65 -0.18 1.48 20.02
N ALA A 66 -0.18 0.41 20.82
CA ALA A 66 0.10 -0.94 20.35
C ALA A 66 -1.00 -1.48 19.43
N ILE A 67 -2.28 -1.21 19.74
CA ILE A 67 -3.41 -1.58 18.88
C ILE A 67 -3.33 -0.85 17.54
N GLN A 68 -3.03 0.45 17.59
CA GLN A 68 -2.89 1.29 16.40
C GLN A 68 -1.75 0.80 15.50
N ALA A 69 -0.55 0.58 16.07
CA ALA A 69 0.57 0.04 15.32
C ALA A 69 0.22 -1.32 14.70
N GLN A 70 -0.42 -2.21 15.46
CA GLN A 70 -0.85 -3.51 14.94
C GLN A 70 -1.89 -3.38 13.80
N LYS A 71 -2.84 -2.44 13.89
CA LYS A 71 -3.81 -2.12 12.81
C LYS A 71 -3.06 -1.80 11.52
N PHE A 72 -2.14 -0.84 11.56
CA PHE A 72 -1.44 -0.37 10.35
C PHE A 72 -0.40 -1.36 9.81
N ILE A 73 0.18 -2.19 10.67
CA ILE A 73 1.01 -3.32 10.23
C ILE A 73 0.17 -4.32 9.44
N MET A 74 -1.01 -4.69 9.94
CA MET A 74 -1.88 -5.65 9.26
C MET A 74 -2.44 -5.09 7.93
N LEU A 75 -2.93 -3.86 7.95
CA LEU A 75 -3.43 -3.19 6.74
C LEU A 75 -2.32 -3.00 5.71
N GLY A 76 -1.16 -2.51 6.14
CA GLY A 76 -0.02 -2.29 5.24
C GLY A 76 0.49 -3.59 4.63
N GLN A 77 0.49 -4.69 5.38
CA GLN A 77 0.79 -6.00 4.84
C GLN A 77 -0.23 -6.42 3.76
N GLN A 78 -1.53 -6.26 4.02
CA GLN A 78 -2.57 -6.61 3.04
C GLN A 78 -2.44 -5.78 1.75
N GLU A 79 -2.34 -4.47 1.88
CA GLU A 79 -2.29 -3.55 0.75
C GLU A 79 -1.01 -3.71 -0.09
N LEU A 80 0.16 -3.86 0.55
CA LEU A 80 1.40 -4.14 -0.16
C LEU A 80 1.36 -5.47 -0.91
N GLN A 81 0.69 -6.50 -0.35
CA GLN A 81 0.51 -7.78 -1.06
C GLN A 81 -0.34 -7.62 -2.32
N CYS A 82 -1.37 -6.77 -2.31
CA CYS A 82 -2.11 -6.43 -3.52
C CYS A 82 -1.15 -5.91 -4.61
N PHE A 83 -0.27 -4.96 -4.28
CA PHE A 83 0.72 -4.43 -5.23
C PHE A 83 1.71 -5.49 -5.73
N PHE A 84 2.26 -6.29 -4.82
CA PHE A 84 3.25 -7.31 -5.16
C PHE A 84 2.67 -8.47 -5.99
N ARG A 85 1.36 -8.69 -5.92
CA ARG A 85 0.66 -9.68 -6.75
C ARG A 85 0.58 -9.24 -8.21
N LEU A 86 0.39 -7.95 -8.51
CA LEU A 86 0.09 -7.47 -9.88
C LEU A 86 1.09 -7.96 -10.95
N PRO A 87 2.42 -7.84 -10.78
CA PRO A 87 3.37 -8.31 -11.79
C PRO A 87 3.29 -9.82 -12.06
N THR A 88 2.80 -10.60 -11.10
CA THR A 88 2.72 -12.06 -11.22
C THR A 88 1.57 -12.53 -12.10
N VAL A 89 0.54 -11.69 -12.27
CA VAL A 89 -0.71 -12.06 -12.93
C VAL A 89 -1.06 -11.19 -14.15
N VAL A 90 -0.27 -10.14 -14.46
CA VAL A 90 -0.56 -9.17 -15.53
C VAL A 90 -0.80 -9.78 -16.92
N ASN A 91 -0.26 -10.96 -17.18
CA ASN A 91 -0.39 -11.65 -18.46
C ASN A 91 -1.48 -12.74 -18.47
N ASP A 92 -2.16 -12.97 -17.34
CA ASP A 92 -3.28 -13.92 -17.22
C ASP A 92 -4.57 -13.17 -16.89
N GLU A 93 -5.47 -13.01 -17.87
CA GLU A 93 -6.67 -12.16 -17.75
C GLU A 93 -7.54 -12.53 -16.54
N ARG A 94 -7.71 -13.84 -16.27
CA ARG A 94 -8.53 -14.32 -15.15
C ARG A 94 -7.91 -13.93 -13.82
N SER A 95 -6.61 -14.18 -13.64
CA SER A 95 -5.89 -13.86 -12.41
C SER A 95 -5.68 -12.36 -12.24
N TRP A 96 -5.52 -11.62 -13.34
CA TRP A 96 -5.45 -10.16 -13.37
C TRP A 96 -6.73 -9.53 -12.82
N ARG A 97 -7.89 -9.95 -13.35
CA ARG A 97 -9.19 -9.48 -12.86
C ARG A 97 -9.40 -9.82 -11.39
N SER A 98 -8.98 -11.01 -10.95
CA SER A 98 -9.01 -11.38 -9.53
C SER A 98 -8.13 -10.47 -8.69
N ALA A 99 -6.89 -10.19 -9.09
CA ALA A 99 -6.00 -9.31 -8.33
C ALA A 99 -6.53 -7.87 -8.23
N LEU A 100 -7.15 -7.35 -9.29
CA LEU A 100 -7.79 -6.04 -9.24
C LEU A 100 -9.08 -6.03 -8.38
N SER A 101 -9.76 -7.17 -8.26
CA SER A 101 -10.88 -7.31 -7.32
C SER A 101 -10.40 -7.20 -5.88
N ASP A 102 -9.24 -7.76 -5.53
CA ASP A 102 -8.66 -7.63 -4.19
C ASP A 102 -8.36 -6.16 -3.84
N PHE A 103 -7.93 -5.36 -4.83
CA PHE A 103 -7.74 -3.92 -4.66
C PHE A 103 -9.07 -3.21 -4.35
N LYS A 104 -10.11 -3.51 -5.13
CA LYS A 104 -11.44 -2.95 -4.90
C LYS A 104 -11.96 -3.31 -3.50
N GLU A 105 -11.82 -4.56 -3.08
CA GLU A 105 -12.23 -5.02 -1.74
C GLU A 105 -11.42 -4.32 -0.65
N THR A 106 -10.09 -4.35 -0.75
CA THR A 106 -9.18 -3.81 0.28
C THR A 106 -9.34 -2.31 0.46
N PHE A 107 -9.34 -1.55 -0.63
CA PHE A 107 -9.38 -0.09 -0.55
C PHE A 107 -10.80 0.46 -0.55
N GLY A 108 -11.70 -0.13 -1.34
CA GLY A 108 -13.06 0.39 -1.54
C GLY A 108 -14.04 -0.11 -0.50
N GLU A 109 -14.12 -1.41 -0.31
CA GLU A 109 -15.12 -2.02 0.56
C GLU A 109 -14.68 -2.01 2.04
N ASN A 110 -13.40 -2.28 2.32
CA ASN A 110 -12.90 -2.33 3.69
C ASN A 110 -12.53 -0.95 4.25
N ASN A 111 -11.91 -0.08 3.44
CA ASN A 111 -11.47 1.26 3.88
C ASN A 111 -12.42 2.39 3.44
N ASN A 112 -13.51 2.09 2.72
CA ASN A 112 -14.42 3.11 2.15
C ASN A 112 -13.71 4.20 1.33
N MET A 113 -12.52 3.92 0.80
CA MET A 113 -11.80 4.87 -0.04
C MET A 113 -12.41 4.84 -1.44
N PRO A 114 -12.87 5.98 -1.98
CA PRO A 114 -13.28 6.05 -3.37
C PRO A 114 -12.13 5.59 -4.27
N MET A 115 -12.40 4.67 -5.20
CA MET A 115 -11.38 4.22 -6.17
C MET A 115 -10.80 5.37 -6.97
N LYS A 116 -11.47 6.53 -6.97
CA LYS A 116 -10.90 7.74 -7.54
C LYS A 116 -9.62 8.28 -6.93
N GLU A 117 -9.39 7.96 -5.67
CA GLU A 117 -8.17 8.32 -4.95
C GLU A 117 -7.06 7.27 -5.14
N PHE A 118 -7.34 6.16 -5.82
CA PHE A 118 -6.40 5.03 -5.95
C PHE A 118 -5.10 5.38 -6.69
N ASN A 119 -5.08 6.43 -7.52
CA ASN A 119 -3.83 6.88 -8.14
C ASN A 119 -2.85 7.50 -7.13
N LYS A 120 -3.34 8.01 -5.99
CA LYS A 120 -2.52 8.62 -4.94
C LYS A 120 -1.78 7.58 -4.10
N VAL A 121 -2.36 6.39 -3.93
CA VAL A 121 -1.71 5.32 -3.16
C VAL A 121 -0.41 4.82 -3.81
N TYR A 122 -0.20 5.10 -5.10
CA TYR A 122 1.04 4.76 -5.80
C TYR A 122 2.24 5.53 -5.26
N ASP A 123 2.06 6.79 -4.84
CA ASP A 123 3.15 7.60 -4.30
C ASP A 123 3.67 7.01 -2.99
N ALA A 124 2.77 6.57 -2.12
CA ALA A 124 3.09 5.87 -0.89
C ALA A 124 3.81 4.55 -1.16
N PHE A 125 3.33 3.79 -2.14
CA PHE A 125 4.00 2.56 -2.59
C PHE A 125 5.43 2.83 -3.08
N PHE A 126 5.63 3.84 -3.94
CA PHE A 126 6.96 4.18 -4.44
C PHE A 126 7.90 4.64 -3.33
N ALA A 127 7.40 5.44 -2.38
CA ALA A 127 8.20 5.89 -1.24
C ALA A 127 8.62 4.70 -0.35
N ALA A 128 7.71 3.75 -0.09
CA ALA A 128 8.03 2.53 0.63
C ALA A 128 9.07 1.67 -0.10
N MET A 129 8.89 1.45 -1.41
CA MET A 129 9.85 0.71 -2.25
C MET A 129 11.22 1.40 -2.28
N GLN A 130 11.25 2.74 -2.40
CA GLN A 130 12.48 3.52 -2.40
C GLN A 130 13.30 3.30 -1.13
N LYS A 131 12.63 3.14 0.02
CA LYS A 131 13.27 2.95 1.32
C LYS A 131 13.65 1.50 1.60
N HIS A 132 12.83 0.52 1.18
CA HIS A 132 12.95 -0.86 1.66
C HIS A 132 13.18 -1.93 0.58
N ALA A 133 13.12 -1.58 -0.71
CA ALA A 133 13.43 -2.49 -1.82
C ALA A 133 14.82 -2.25 -2.45
N GLY A 134 15.65 -1.42 -1.82
CA GLY A 134 16.97 -1.05 -2.37
C GLY A 134 16.93 0.12 -3.35
N GLY A 135 15.86 0.94 -3.31
CA GLY A 135 15.63 2.08 -4.20
C GLY A 135 14.71 1.73 -5.37
N VAL A 136 14.27 2.76 -6.10
CA VAL A 136 13.50 2.61 -7.35
C VAL A 136 14.26 3.27 -8.49
N THR A 137 14.77 2.49 -9.43
CA THR A 137 15.41 3.04 -10.64
C THR A 137 14.39 3.69 -11.56
N ALA A 138 14.86 4.55 -12.48
CA ALA A 138 13.99 5.18 -13.48
C ALA A 138 13.24 4.15 -14.34
N GLU A 139 13.90 3.05 -14.69
CA GLU A 139 13.29 1.95 -15.45
C GLU A 139 12.22 1.22 -14.63
N GLN A 140 12.53 0.86 -13.38
CA GLN A 140 11.55 0.22 -12.49
C GLN A 140 10.33 1.12 -12.26
N LYS A 141 10.55 2.43 -12.06
CA LYS A 141 9.46 3.39 -11.89
C LYS A 141 8.57 3.46 -13.13
N LYS A 142 9.18 3.54 -14.32
CA LYS A 142 8.46 3.55 -15.60
C LYS A 142 7.57 2.31 -15.76
N GLU A 143 8.11 1.13 -15.48
CA GLU A 143 7.36 -0.13 -15.63
C GLU A 143 6.26 -0.29 -14.56
N TRP A 144 6.50 0.13 -13.32
CA TRP A 144 5.46 0.15 -12.28
C TRP A 144 4.32 1.11 -12.64
N MET A 145 4.63 2.32 -13.10
CA MET A 145 3.63 3.28 -13.56
C MET A 145 2.80 2.69 -14.72
N ALA A 146 3.44 2.06 -15.71
CA ALA A 146 2.71 1.42 -16.81
C ALA A 146 1.80 0.28 -16.34
N LEU A 147 2.20 -0.47 -15.31
CA LEU A 147 1.36 -1.50 -14.69
C LEU A 147 0.16 -0.90 -13.96
N PHE A 148 0.37 0.19 -13.22
CA PHE A 148 -0.66 0.88 -12.47
C PHE A 148 -1.66 1.60 -13.38
N ASP A 149 -1.18 2.23 -14.45
CA ASP A 149 -2.05 2.83 -15.47
C ASP A 149 -2.95 1.76 -16.11
N LYS A 150 -2.40 0.59 -16.44
CA LYS A 150 -3.19 -0.55 -16.92
C LYS A 150 -4.23 -1.00 -15.88
N ALA A 151 -3.83 -1.15 -14.62
CA ALA A 151 -4.73 -1.55 -13.52
C ALA A 151 -5.91 -0.56 -13.39
N TYR A 152 -5.61 0.73 -13.38
CA TYR A 152 -6.57 1.79 -13.24
C TYR A 152 -7.56 1.85 -14.42
N GLU A 153 -7.07 1.75 -15.65
CA GLU A 153 -7.93 1.72 -16.85
C GLU A 153 -8.82 0.49 -16.91
N ASP A 154 -8.31 -0.69 -16.54
CA ASP A 154 -9.12 -1.91 -16.51
C ASP A 154 -10.19 -1.88 -15.42
N MET A 155 -9.88 -1.38 -14.22
CA MET A 155 -10.87 -1.20 -13.16
C MET A 155 -11.97 -0.22 -13.56
N LYS A 156 -11.61 0.88 -14.23
CA LYS A 156 -12.58 1.81 -14.83
C LYS A 156 -13.48 1.13 -15.85
N LYS A 157 -12.89 0.37 -16.79
CA LYS A 157 -13.63 -0.36 -17.83
C LYS A 157 -14.65 -1.35 -17.25
N TRP A 158 -14.38 -1.91 -16.07
CA TRP A 158 -15.29 -2.83 -15.39
C TRP A 158 -16.29 -2.16 -14.45
N GLY A 159 -16.30 -0.82 -14.37
CA GLY A 159 -17.24 -0.07 -13.54
C GLY A 159 -16.95 -0.21 -12.04
N TRP A 160 -15.69 -0.44 -11.67
CA TRP A 160 -15.28 -0.53 -10.26
C TRP A 160 -14.84 0.83 -9.71
N TYR A 161 -15.13 1.91 -10.43
CA TYR A 161 -14.67 3.27 -10.16
C TYR A 161 -15.84 4.20 -9.84
#